data_AF-A0A0S9PYK9-F1
#
_entry.id   AF-A0A0S9PYK9-F1
#
_cell.length_a   1.000
_cell.length_b   1.000
_cell.length_c   1.000
_cell.angle_alpha   90.00
_cell.angle_beta   90.00
_cell.angle_gamma   90.00
#
_symmetry.space_group_name_H-M   'P 1'
#
loop_
_entity.id
_entity.type
_entity.pdbx_description
1 polymer ?
#
loop_
_entity_poly.entity_id
_entity_poly.type
_entity_poly.pdbx_seq_one_letter_code
_entity_poly.pdbx_strand_id
1 'polypeptide(L)'
;MRIDVDGAGFLTAEHALATGNRRCAEHLDDLTDALAGLGGMAGDDATSADFAAAYDTASAEVVAGLGDCVTALACLGRLTATSRAEHERAEAGAVLRGVVVPGAVVAPDGEVSPAGGPGDLGWVAAMPSPPPTALGGDWSAVPTGLGWVIDLIQGFAWPSADVGELRTAGATWVDCARAVADLTSDCGAAVRGLEGEVSPEIPLAVDACQEVSDQLAAIAEEAYGLGRACEQYADQVESHRAEVVALVVQLLAETVVIQGAGMLLNSVTGGGGTVGATALTGTRVAAITPDILAVAARLRAANEVLAASVRNASVRVTIARGRLEKFRYARSGGLSDEAGQIRVIAPRPWDRGPGWLRTHEVRGSHTIERHVGKTVEDLLARLRSQPGISFASSFADVPAAERAIAQALRMRGDDVADWLSAGSGKLTLHATLDDVTGVTVSRTAHHTTSNVRVVLVRDHRMDDGWRVLTAFPDV
;
A
#
# COMPACT_ATOMS: atom_id res chain seq x y z
N MET A 1 -41.89 5.73 7.69
CA MET A 1 -40.80 5.27 8.59
C MET A 1 -40.89 6.08 9.86
N ARG A 2 -40.85 5.46 11.04
CA ARG A 2 -40.86 6.17 12.34
C ARG A 2 -39.40 6.43 12.70
N ILE A 3 -39.02 7.70 12.83
CA ILE A 3 -37.69 8.12 13.30
C ILE A 3 -37.76 8.11 14.85
N ASP A 4 -36.80 7.46 15.49
CA ASP A 4 -36.69 7.33 16.95
C ASP A 4 -35.20 7.40 17.28
N VAL A 5 -34.71 8.60 17.58
CA VAL A 5 -33.29 8.90 17.81
C VAL A 5 -33.17 9.65 19.13
N ASP A 6 -32.45 9.07 20.09
CA ASP A 6 -32.18 9.72 21.39
C ASP A 6 -30.77 10.33 21.47
N GLY A 7 -29.90 10.00 20.50
CA GLY A 7 -28.55 10.54 20.33
C GLY A 7 -27.48 9.81 21.15
N ALA A 8 -27.85 8.93 22.08
CA ALA A 8 -26.90 8.21 22.94
C ALA A 8 -26.13 7.12 22.16
N GLY A 9 -26.77 6.50 21.16
CA GLY A 9 -26.15 5.56 20.24
C GLY A 9 -25.11 6.23 19.34
N PHE A 10 -25.43 7.41 18.81
CA PHE A 10 -24.47 8.22 18.06
C PHE A 10 -23.26 8.65 18.90
N LEU A 11 -23.45 9.09 20.15
CA LEU A 11 -22.34 9.43 21.05
C LEU A 11 -21.44 8.23 21.35
N THR A 12 -22.04 7.06 21.58
CA THR A 12 -21.31 5.80 21.79
C THR A 12 -20.45 5.46 20.58
N ALA A 13 -21.01 5.61 19.38
CA ALA A 13 -20.30 5.36 18.13
C ALA A 13 -19.17 6.36 17.88
N GLU A 14 -19.42 7.65 18.15
CA GLU A 14 -18.42 8.71 18.05
C GLU A 14 -17.20 8.42 18.95
N HIS A 15 -17.43 8.04 20.21
CA HIS A 15 -16.36 7.73 21.15
C HIS A 15 -15.56 6.49 20.77
N ALA A 16 -16.23 5.44 20.28
CA ALA A 16 -15.58 4.23 19.81
C ALA A 16 -14.69 4.51 18.59
N LEU A 17 -15.19 5.27 17.61
CA LEU A 17 -14.42 5.68 16.43
C LEU A 17 -13.23 6.59 16.78
N ALA A 18 -13.40 7.50 17.76
CA ALA A 18 -12.31 8.34 18.26
C ALA A 18 -11.22 7.53 18.98
N THR A 19 -11.62 6.49 19.71
CA THR A 19 -10.70 5.57 20.38
C THR A 19 -9.93 4.74 19.35
N GLY A 20 -10.63 4.15 18.38
CA GLY A 20 -10.00 3.41 17.29
C GLY A 20 -9.04 4.29 16.47
N ASN A 21 -9.41 5.54 16.16
CA ASN A 21 -8.55 6.47 15.43
C ASN A 21 -7.23 6.75 16.16
N ARG A 22 -7.27 7.05 17.47
CA ARG A 22 -6.07 7.33 18.27
C ARG A 22 -5.18 6.10 18.40
N ARG A 23 -5.76 4.95 18.75
CA ARG A 23 -5.01 3.68 18.86
C ARG A 23 -4.36 3.30 17.52
N CYS A 24 -5.07 3.47 16.41
CA CYS A 24 -4.53 3.20 15.08
C CYS A 24 -3.33 4.11 14.76
N ALA A 25 -3.39 5.39 15.15
CA ALA A 25 -2.28 6.32 14.97
C ALA A 25 -1.08 5.96 15.86
N GLU A 26 -1.33 5.62 17.13
CA GLU A 26 -0.30 5.16 18.07
C GLU A 26 0.41 3.90 17.55
N HIS A 27 -0.35 2.90 17.08
CA HIS A 27 0.24 1.68 16.51
C HIS A 27 1.04 1.93 15.23
N LEU A 28 0.62 2.91 14.42
CA LEU A 28 1.37 3.32 13.24
C LEU A 28 2.69 3.99 13.63
N ASP A 29 2.67 4.93 14.58
CA ASP A 29 3.87 5.62 15.05
C ASP A 29 4.86 4.62 15.68
N ASP A 30 4.38 3.77 16.60
CA ASP A 30 5.17 2.71 17.24
C ASP A 30 5.84 1.77 16.21
N LEU A 31 5.08 1.37 15.18
CA LEU A 31 5.59 0.54 14.10
C LEU A 31 6.70 1.26 13.32
N THR A 32 6.47 2.51 12.89
CA THR A 32 7.44 3.25 12.08
C THR A 32 8.72 3.55 12.85
N ASP A 33 8.62 3.86 14.15
CA ASP A 33 9.77 4.09 15.02
C ASP A 33 10.57 2.80 15.23
N ALA A 34 9.90 1.66 15.46
CA ALA A 34 10.56 0.37 15.62
C ALA A 34 11.29 -0.07 14.32
N LEU A 35 10.69 0.15 13.16
CA LEU A 35 11.28 -0.22 11.87
C LEU A 35 12.41 0.72 11.43
N ALA A 36 12.46 1.96 11.92
CA ALA A 36 13.47 2.94 11.52
C ALA A 36 14.92 2.46 11.77
N GLY A 37 15.12 1.61 12.78
CA GLY A 37 16.41 1.01 13.12
C GLY A 37 16.76 -0.28 12.39
N LEU A 38 15.88 -0.81 11.54
CA LEU A 38 16.00 -2.16 10.93
C LEU A 38 16.28 -2.11 9.41
N GLY A 39 16.84 -1.00 8.93
CA GLY A 39 17.26 -0.87 7.54
C GLY A 39 18.50 -1.72 7.24
N GLY A 40 18.55 -2.33 6.06
CA GLY A 40 19.70 -3.14 5.65
C GLY A 40 19.78 -4.54 6.27
N MET A 41 18.65 -5.11 6.71
CA MET A 41 18.62 -6.43 7.35
C MET A 41 18.65 -7.62 6.36
N ALA A 42 18.28 -7.43 5.09
CA ALA A 42 18.00 -8.54 4.16
C ALA A 42 19.26 -9.15 3.50
N GLY A 43 20.42 -8.55 3.60
CA GLY A 43 21.62 -8.88 2.85
C GLY A 43 21.80 -7.99 1.62
N ASP A 44 23.04 -7.89 1.13
CA ASP A 44 23.46 -7.17 -0.08
C ASP A 44 23.95 -8.12 -1.19
N ASP A 45 23.67 -9.41 -1.05
CA ASP A 45 24.07 -10.45 -1.98
C ASP A 45 23.02 -10.74 -3.08
N ALA A 46 23.41 -11.52 -4.09
CA ALA A 46 22.55 -11.81 -5.24
C ALA A 46 21.29 -12.63 -4.90
N THR A 47 21.20 -13.21 -3.70
CA THR A 47 20.04 -13.98 -3.23
C THR A 47 19.04 -13.12 -2.44
N SER A 48 19.42 -11.94 -1.95
CA SER A 48 18.57 -11.10 -1.10
C SER A 48 17.73 -10.07 -1.86
N ALA A 49 18.19 -9.63 -3.04
CA ALA A 49 17.61 -8.49 -3.75
C ALA A 49 16.10 -8.62 -4.03
N ASP A 50 15.63 -9.82 -4.43
CA ASP A 50 14.21 -10.04 -4.75
C ASP A 50 13.32 -10.00 -3.50
N PHE A 51 13.83 -10.51 -2.37
CA PHE A 51 13.14 -10.43 -1.09
C PHE A 51 13.10 -8.99 -0.59
N ALA A 52 14.25 -8.29 -0.58
CA ALA A 52 14.34 -6.90 -0.14
C ALA A 52 13.39 -5.99 -0.92
N ALA A 53 13.37 -6.08 -2.26
CA ALA A 53 12.47 -5.28 -3.09
C ALA A 53 10.97 -5.58 -2.82
N ALA A 54 10.63 -6.85 -2.59
CA ALA A 54 9.27 -7.25 -2.26
C ALA A 54 8.85 -6.74 -0.87
N TYR A 55 9.72 -6.89 0.12
CA TYR A 55 9.52 -6.41 1.49
C TYR A 55 9.38 -4.88 1.53
N ASP A 56 10.25 -4.14 0.86
CA ASP A 56 10.22 -2.67 0.83
C ASP A 56 8.89 -2.16 0.24
N THR A 57 8.44 -2.78 -0.85
CA THR A 57 7.15 -2.43 -1.46
C THR A 57 5.98 -2.74 -0.52
N ALA A 58 5.96 -3.96 0.03
CA ALA A 58 4.84 -4.41 0.86
C ALA A 58 4.77 -3.66 2.20
N SER A 59 5.89 -3.40 2.85
CA SER A 59 5.98 -2.63 4.10
C SER A 59 5.50 -1.19 3.90
N ALA A 60 5.91 -0.52 2.81
CA ALA A 60 5.42 0.81 2.48
C ALA A 60 3.89 0.82 2.26
N GLU A 61 3.34 -0.19 1.58
CA GLU A 61 1.89 -0.31 1.37
C GLU A 61 1.12 -0.53 2.67
N VAL A 62 1.60 -1.39 3.57
CA VAL A 62 0.98 -1.63 4.88
C VAL A 62 0.98 -0.35 5.73
N VAL A 63 2.13 0.32 5.84
CA VAL A 63 2.27 1.57 6.60
C VAL A 63 1.37 2.67 6.03
N ALA A 64 1.28 2.80 4.71
CA ALA A 64 0.36 3.73 4.07
C ALA A 64 -1.12 3.35 4.32
N GLY A 65 -1.44 2.06 4.28
CA GLY A 65 -2.79 1.55 4.57
C GLY A 65 -3.25 1.83 6.00
N LEU A 66 -2.35 1.73 6.98
CA LEU A 66 -2.63 2.14 8.36
C LEU A 66 -2.96 3.64 8.45
N GLY A 67 -2.23 4.50 7.73
CA GLY A 67 -2.57 5.93 7.63
C GLY A 67 -3.94 6.19 6.98
N ASP A 68 -4.31 5.40 5.97
CA ASP A 68 -5.64 5.45 5.35
C ASP A 68 -6.73 5.01 6.35
N CYS A 69 -6.48 4.01 7.20
CA CYS A 69 -7.37 3.59 8.29
C CYS A 69 -7.55 4.68 9.36
N VAL A 70 -6.47 5.32 9.81
CA VAL A 70 -6.52 6.48 10.73
C VAL A 70 -7.47 7.53 10.17
N THR A 71 -7.31 7.87 8.89
CA THR A 71 -8.13 8.87 8.19
C THR A 71 -9.58 8.43 8.10
N ALA A 72 -9.84 7.17 7.78
CA ALA A 72 -11.19 6.62 7.64
C ALA A 72 -11.97 6.63 8.97
N LEU A 73 -11.34 6.20 10.06
CA LEU A 73 -11.93 6.23 11.40
C LEU A 73 -12.28 7.67 11.82
N ALA A 74 -11.37 8.62 11.58
CA ALA A 74 -11.64 10.03 11.87
C ALA A 74 -12.77 10.60 11.00
N CYS A 75 -12.87 10.18 9.75
CA CYS A 75 -13.93 10.59 8.84
C CYS A 75 -15.29 10.08 9.31
N LEU A 76 -15.41 8.78 9.59
CA LEU A 76 -16.63 8.18 10.12
C LEU A 76 -17.06 8.82 11.43
N GLY A 77 -16.11 9.09 12.33
CA GLY A 77 -16.38 9.79 13.59
C GLY A 77 -16.98 11.18 13.37
N ARG A 78 -16.39 11.98 12.47
CA ARG A 78 -16.93 13.32 12.12
C ARG A 78 -18.31 13.26 11.47
N LEU A 79 -18.55 12.27 10.59
CA LEU A 79 -19.86 12.09 9.95
C LEU A 79 -20.93 11.69 10.98
N THR A 80 -20.58 10.79 11.90
CA THR A 80 -21.43 10.36 13.01
C THR A 80 -21.77 11.54 13.92
N ALA A 81 -20.77 12.36 14.29
CA ALA A 81 -20.98 13.58 15.08
C ALA A 81 -21.87 14.60 14.37
N THR A 82 -21.71 14.73 13.05
CA THR A 82 -22.57 15.62 12.23
C THR A 82 -24.01 15.12 12.23
N SER A 83 -24.22 13.83 11.96
CA SER A 83 -25.55 13.20 11.98
C SER A 83 -26.25 13.41 13.32
N ARG A 84 -25.52 13.21 14.43
CA ARG A 84 -26.03 13.49 15.79
C ARG A 84 -26.48 14.94 15.96
N ALA A 85 -25.63 15.89 15.57
CA ALA A 85 -25.94 17.32 15.70
C ALA A 85 -27.18 17.71 14.87
N GLU A 86 -27.37 17.11 13.70
CA GLU A 86 -28.59 17.34 12.91
C GLU A 86 -29.84 16.81 13.61
N HIS A 87 -29.80 15.61 14.22
CA HIS A 87 -30.91 15.08 15.01
C HIS A 87 -31.21 15.92 16.25
N GLU A 88 -30.18 16.37 16.97
CA GLU A 88 -30.34 17.26 18.12
C GLU A 88 -31.00 18.59 17.74
N ARG A 89 -30.61 19.18 16.59
CA ARG A 89 -31.26 20.39 16.07
C ARG A 89 -32.69 20.15 15.64
N ALA A 90 -32.97 19.02 15.00
CA ALA A 90 -34.32 18.63 14.60
C ALA A 90 -35.24 18.45 15.81
N GLU A 91 -34.75 17.80 16.87
CA GLU A 91 -35.49 17.62 18.12
C GLU A 91 -35.71 18.95 18.84
N ALA A 92 -34.68 19.79 18.96
CA ALA A 92 -34.80 21.13 19.53
C ALA A 92 -35.80 22.02 18.74
N GLY A 93 -35.86 21.87 17.41
CA GLY A 93 -36.83 22.55 16.55
C GLY A 93 -38.24 21.98 16.60
N ALA A 94 -38.40 20.67 16.88
CA ALA A 94 -39.69 20.01 17.05
C ALA A 94 -40.36 20.35 18.39
N VAL A 95 -39.57 20.69 19.41
CA VAL A 95 -40.04 21.22 20.70
C VAL A 95 -40.49 22.68 20.55
N LEU A 96 -41.60 22.91 19.82
CA LEU A 96 -42.36 24.17 19.84
C LEU A 96 -43.84 23.97 19.43
N ARG A 97 -44.56 23.20 20.27
CA ARG A 97 -45.95 23.51 20.69
C ARG A 97 -46.00 23.92 22.17
N GLY A 98 -45.10 24.83 22.55
CA GLY A 98 -45.32 25.75 23.68
C GLY A 98 -44.90 25.30 25.08
N VAL A 99 -43.94 24.39 25.25
CA VAL A 99 -43.35 24.11 26.57
C VAL A 99 -41.83 24.08 26.49
N VAL A 100 -41.18 25.05 27.16
CA VAL A 100 -39.73 25.11 27.33
C VAL A 100 -39.33 24.22 28.50
N VAL A 101 -38.39 23.30 28.29
CA VAL A 101 -37.75 22.52 29.37
C VAL A 101 -36.67 23.41 30.03
N PRO A 102 -36.62 23.53 31.37
CA PRO A 102 -35.59 24.31 32.05
C PRO A 102 -34.21 23.67 31.84
N GLY A 103 -33.29 24.35 31.14
CA GLY A 103 -31.92 23.91 30.91
C GLY A 103 -31.33 24.23 29.53
N ALA A 104 -32.16 24.58 28.55
CA ALA A 104 -31.70 25.03 27.24
C ALA A 104 -31.16 26.48 27.32
N VAL A 105 -29.85 26.65 27.14
CA VAL A 105 -29.26 27.98 26.95
C VAL A 105 -29.50 28.40 25.50
N VAL A 106 -30.52 29.21 25.29
CA VAL A 106 -30.79 29.86 24.00
C VAL A 106 -29.93 31.12 23.92
N ALA A 107 -29.00 31.18 22.97
CA ALA A 107 -28.24 32.40 22.69
C ALA A 107 -29.17 33.48 22.07
N PRO A 108 -28.88 34.78 22.25
CA PRO A 108 -29.82 35.87 21.94
C PRO A 108 -30.15 36.04 20.44
N ASP A 109 -29.46 35.34 19.56
CA ASP A 109 -29.56 35.36 18.10
C ASP A 109 -30.33 34.16 17.51
N GLY A 110 -30.83 33.25 18.35
CA GLY A 110 -31.60 32.09 17.88
C GLY A 110 -30.73 30.98 17.27
N GLU A 111 -29.40 31.10 17.32
CA GLU A 111 -28.50 29.99 17.06
C GLU A 111 -28.46 29.07 18.28
N VAL A 112 -29.05 27.88 18.15
CA VAL A 112 -28.81 26.78 19.09
C VAL A 112 -27.42 26.23 18.77
N SER A 113 -26.39 26.77 19.43
CA SER A 113 -25.08 26.12 19.44
C SER A 113 -25.18 24.86 20.33
N PRO A 114 -24.93 23.66 19.79
CA PRO A 114 -24.87 22.46 20.62
C PRO A 114 -23.76 22.64 21.65
N ALA A 115 -24.00 22.19 22.88
CA ALA A 115 -22.95 22.08 23.87
C ALA A 115 -21.92 21.06 23.35
N GLY A 116 -20.81 21.55 22.80
CA GLY A 116 -19.80 20.75 22.09
C GLY A 116 -20.06 20.74 20.57
N GLY A 117 -19.34 21.59 19.84
CA GLY A 117 -19.33 21.51 18.37
C GLY A 117 -18.74 20.18 17.86
N PRO A 118 -18.84 19.86 16.55
CA PRO A 118 -18.40 18.58 15.95
C PRO A 118 -16.88 18.27 16.01
N GLY A 119 -16.12 18.85 16.93
CA GLY A 119 -14.66 18.85 16.93
C GLY A 119 -13.96 18.59 18.26
N ASP A 120 -14.66 18.31 19.36
CA ASP A 120 -14.05 18.34 20.71
C ASP A 120 -13.39 17.01 21.17
N LEU A 121 -13.39 15.97 20.32
CA LEU A 121 -12.78 14.66 20.66
C LEU A 121 -11.30 14.52 20.25
N GLY A 122 -10.70 15.51 19.58
CA GLY A 122 -9.26 15.49 19.27
C GLY A 122 -8.84 14.41 18.27
N TRP A 123 -9.46 14.38 17.08
CA TRP A 123 -9.13 13.45 15.99
C TRP A 123 -7.66 13.58 15.53
N VAL A 124 -6.98 12.45 15.38
CA VAL A 124 -5.58 12.38 14.95
C VAL A 124 -5.51 12.19 13.43
N ALA A 125 -4.58 12.92 12.80
CA ALA A 125 -4.19 12.72 11.41
C ALA A 125 -2.78 12.11 11.39
N ALA A 126 -2.57 11.11 10.53
CA ALA A 126 -1.27 10.48 10.34
C ALA A 126 -0.74 10.78 8.93
N MET A 127 0.56 11.02 8.83
CA MET A 127 1.28 11.18 7.57
C MET A 127 2.44 10.18 7.56
N PRO A 128 2.16 8.91 7.25
CA PRO A 128 3.18 7.85 7.31
C PRO A 128 4.35 8.10 6.34
N SER A 129 5.56 7.80 6.79
CA SER A 129 6.74 7.63 5.93
C SER A 129 7.01 6.15 5.68
N PRO A 130 7.45 5.76 4.47
CA PRO A 130 7.83 4.37 4.23
C PRO A 130 9.02 3.97 5.13
N PRO A 131 9.06 2.70 5.58
CA PRO A 131 10.23 2.16 6.30
C PRO A 131 11.52 2.28 5.49
N PRO A 132 12.70 2.22 6.15
CA PRO A 132 13.97 2.14 5.43
C PRO A 132 14.03 0.87 4.56
N THR A 133 14.86 0.91 3.52
CA THR A 133 15.08 -0.27 2.67
C THR A 133 15.69 -1.40 3.48
N ALA A 134 15.20 -2.62 3.27
CA ALA A 134 15.78 -3.82 3.83
C ALA A 134 17.09 -4.23 3.13
N LEU A 135 17.40 -3.68 1.94
CA LEU A 135 18.63 -3.99 1.22
C LEU A 135 19.86 -3.42 1.94
N GLY A 136 20.82 -4.29 2.23
CA GLY A 136 21.99 -4.02 3.05
C GLY A 136 22.32 -5.28 3.83
N GLY A 137 23.54 -5.47 4.31
CA GLY A 137 23.90 -6.73 4.97
C GLY A 137 24.98 -6.57 6.02
N ASP A 138 25.07 -7.59 6.88
CA ASP A 138 26.14 -7.74 7.86
C ASP A 138 27.18 -8.76 7.37
N TRP A 139 28.36 -8.25 7.05
CA TRP A 139 29.52 -9.06 6.69
C TRP A 139 30.27 -9.61 7.90
N SER A 140 29.94 -9.18 9.13
CA SER A 140 30.53 -9.69 10.36
C SER A 140 30.12 -11.15 10.63
N ALA A 141 28.98 -11.57 10.09
CA ALA A 141 28.47 -12.94 10.17
C ALA A 141 29.23 -13.95 9.30
N VAL A 142 30.20 -13.53 8.47
CA VAL A 142 31.05 -14.45 7.70
C VAL A 142 32.01 -15.17 8.65
N PRO A 143 31.97 -16.51 8.75
CA PRO A 143 32.91 -17.26 9.57
C PRO A 143 34.37 -16.97 9.17
N THR A 144 35.21 -16.76 10.18
CA THR A 144 36.65 -16.56 9.97
C THR A 144 37.21 -17.74 9.17
N GLY A 145 37.97 -17.47 8.10
CA GLY A 145 38.53 -18.52 7.25
C GLY A 145 37.65 -19.01 6.09
N LEU A 146 36.46 -18.43 5.87
CA LEU A 146 35.66 -18.69 4.65
C LEU A 146 35.86 -17.67 3.52
N GLY A 147 36.64 -16.60 3.72
CA GLY A 147 36.90 -15.59 2.68
C GLY A 147 37.41 -16.18 1.37
N TRP A 148 38.25 -17.23 1.43
CA TRP A 148 38.76 -17.90 0.23
C TRP A 148 37.66 -18.59 -0.59
N VAL A 149 36.57 -19.05 0.03
CA VAL A 149 35.44 -19.69 -0.68
C VAL A 149 34.73 -18.66 -1.56
N ILE A 150 34.53 -17.46 -1.01
CA ILE A 150 33.95 -16.32 -1.71
C ILE A 150 34.86 -15.90 -2.87
N ASP A 151 36.18 -15.87 -2.65
CA ASP A 151 37.14 -15.47 -3.68
C ASP A 151 37.36 -16.51 -4.80
N LEU A 152 37.31 -17.81 -4.49
CA LEU A 152 37.61 -18.87 -5.47
C LEU A 152 36.39 -19.36 -6.25
N ILE A 153 35.20 -19.38 -5.64
CA ILE A 153 34.00 -19.91 -6.28
C ILE A 153 33.27 -18.78 -7.00
N GLN A 154 33.56 -18.61 -8.29
CA GLN A 154 32.85 -17.64 -9.12
C GLN A 154 31.33 -17.88 -9.08
N GLY A 155 30.58 -16.81 -8.81
CA GLY A 155 29.12 -16.84 -8.73
C GLY A 155 28.55 -17.27 -7.38
N PHE A 156 29.39 -17.66 -6.42
CA PHE A 156 28.94 -17.83 -5.04
C PHE A 156 28.99 -16.50 -4.29
N ALA A 157 27.90 -16.17 -3.61
CA ALA A 157 27.85 -15.06 -2.66
C ALA A 157 27.45 -15.63 -1.29
N TRP A 158 28.17 -15.23 -0.25
CA TRP A 158 27.78 -15.57 1.11
C TRP A 158 26.48 -14.85 1.46
N PRO A 159 25.44 -15.53 1.97
CA PRO A 159 24.22 -14.87 2.40
C PRO A 159 24.54 -13.88 3.52
N SER A 160 24.42 -12.58 3.29
CA SER A 160 24.90 -11.53 4.22
C SER A 160 23.79 -10.94 5.11
N ALA A 161 22.57 -11.48 5.05
CA ALA A 161 21.44 -10.99 5.85
C ALA A 161 21.72 -10.97 7.37
N ASP A 162 21.27 -9.92 8.05
CA ASP A 162 21.25 -9.89 9.51
C ASP A 162 20.00 -10.63 10.02
N VAL A 163 20.22 -11.85 10.49
CA VAL A 163 19.15 -12.73 10.95
C VAL A 163 18.52 -12.23 12.25
N GLY A 164 19.29 -11.54 13.10
CA GLY A 164 18.79 -10.96 14.34
C GLY A 164 17.84 -9.79 14.08
N GLU A 165 18.22 -8.91 13.15
CA GLU A 165 17.36 -7.81 12.71
C GLU A 165 16.13 -8.32 11.96
N LEU A 166 16.27 -9.32 11.09
CA LEU A 166 15.12 -9.96 10.42
C LEU A 166 14.10 -10.52 11.42
N ARG A 167 14.54 -11.20 12.48
CA ARG A 167 13.63 -11.70 13.53
C ARG A 167 13.01 -10.57 14.35
N THR A 168 13.77 -9.51 14.61
CA THR A 168 13.26 -8.31 15.28
C THR A 168 12.18 -7.61 14.46
N ALA A 169 12.40 -7.45 13.15
CA ALA A 169 11.39 -6.96 12.22
C ALA A 169 10.18 -7.91 12.18
N GLY A 170 10.44 -9.22 12.14
CA GLY A 170 9.42 -10.27 12.19
C GLY A 170 8.45 -10.11 13.36
N ALA A 171 9.00 -10.02 14.58
CA ALA A 171 8.23 -9.79 15.80
C ALA A 171 7.46 -8.45 15.76
N THR A 172 8.12 -7.38 15.32
CA THR A 172 7.53 -6.03 15.24
C THR A 172 6.27 -6.02 14.35
N TRP A 173 6.33 -6.65 13.18
CA TRP A 173 5.19 -6.80 12.28
C TRP A 173 4.05 -7.64 12.86
N VAL A 174 4.38 -8.74 13.54
CA VAL A 174 3.38 -9.63 14.17
C VAL A 174 2.68 -8.92 15.33
N ASP A 175 3.40 -8.13 16.12
CA ASP A 175 2.82 -7.38 17.23
C ASP A 175 1.92 -6.24 16.72
N CYS A 176 2.35 -5.52 15.69
CA CYS A 176 1.49 -4.55 14.99
C CYS A 176 0.23 -5.21 14.42
N ALA A 177 0.35 -6.38 13.79
CA ALA A 177 -0.79 -7.09 13.23
C ALA A 177 -1.86 -7.40 14.28
N ARG A 178 -1.44 -7.89 15.46
CA ARG A 178 -2.35 -8.14 16.58
C ARG A 178 -3.01 -6.86 17.07
N ALA A 179 -2.22 -5.81 17.28
CA ALA A 179 -2.70 -4.52 17.75
C ALA A 179 -3.74 -3.90 16.79
N VAL A 180 -3.51 -4.00 15.48
CA VAL A 180 -4.43 -3.50 14.44
C VAL A 180 -5.68 -4.37 14.34
N ALA A 181 -5.56 -5.69 14.45
CA ALA A 181 -6.72 -6.59 14.46
C ALA A 181 -7.67 -6.29 15.64
N ASP A 182 -7.12 -5.91 16.80
CA ASP A 182 -7.92 -5.53 17.96
C ASP A 182 -8.78 -4.27 17.75
N LEU A 183 -8.42 -3.39 16.79
CA LEU A 183 -9.19 -2.19 16.45
C LEU A 183 -10.55 -2.51 15.82
N THR A 184 -10.73 -3.71 15.27
CA THR A 184 -12.04 -4.17 14.76
C THR A 184 -13.11 -4.17 15.85
N SER A 185 -12.70 -4.34 17.11
CA SER A 185 -13.61 -4.25 18.26
C SER A 185 -14.17 -2.85 18.50
N ASP A 186 -13.38 -1.80 18.18
CA ASP A 186 -13.80 -0.39 18.26
C ASP A 186 -14.86 -0.10 17.17
N CYS A 187 -14.64 -0.57 15.94
CA CYS A 187 -15.65 -0.50 14.88
C CYS A 187 -16.93 -1.27 15.26
N GLY A 188 -16.79 -2.45 15.87
CA GLY A 188 -17.93 -3.23 16.36
C GLY A 188 -18.70 -2.53 17.49
N ALA A 189 -18.03 -1.79 18.36
CA ALA A 189 -18.68 -0.95 19.35
C ALA A 189 -19.45 0.21 18.71
N ALA A 190 -18.89 0.81 17.65
CA ALA A 190 -19.56 1.86 16.89
C ALA A 190 -20.82 1.36 16.19
N VAL A 191 -20.76 0.20 15.54
CA VAL A 191 -21.92 -0.46 14.92
C VAL A 191 -23.03 -0.69 15.95
N ARG A 192 -22.71 -1.26 17.11
CA ARG A 192 -23.71 -1.49 18.19
C ARG A 192 -24.35 -0.19 18.68
N GLY A 193 -23.59 0.91 18.73
CA GLY A 193 -24.12 2.23 19.07
C GLY A 193 -25.12 2.72 18.03
N LEU A 194 -24.75 2.67 16.75
CA LEU A 194 -25.59 3.10 15.63
C LEU A 194 -26.86 2.26 15.50
N GLU A 195 -26.77 0.93 15.66
CA GLU A 195 -27.92 0.02 15.61
C GLU A 195 -28.94 0.26 16.75
N GLY A 196 -28.56 1.01 17.78
CA GLY A 196 -29.48 1.45 18.84
C GLY A 196 -30.43 2.58 18.41
N GLU A 197 -30.17 3.23 17.28
CA GLU A 197 -30.92 4.39 16.79
C GLU A 197 -31.81 3.98 15.60
N VAL A 198 -32.94 4.68 15.40
CA VAL A 198 -33.85 4.42 14.27
C VAL A 198 -33.91 5.62 13.33
N SER A 199 -33.09 5.59 12.28
CA SER A 199 -33.04 6.62 11.24
C SER A 199 -32.66 6.06 9.86
N PRO A 200 -33.04 6.68 8.73
CA PRO A 200 -32.75 6.18 7.38
C PRO A 200 -31.26 6.00 7.05
N GLU A 201 -30.38 6.76 7.70
CA GLU A 201 -28.94 6.74 7.47
C GLU A 201 -28.18 5.67 8.27
N ILE A 202 -28.81 5.07 9.30
CA ILE A 202 -28.16 4.06 10.16
C ILE A 202 -27.61 2.87 9.38
N PRO A 203 -28.35 2.24 8.44
CA PRO A 203 -27.80 1.13 7.65
C PRO A 203 -26.54 1.51 6.88
N LEU A 204 -26.51 2.70 6.28
CA LEU A 204 -25.34 3.17 5.54
C LEU A 204 -24.15 3.43 6.47
N ALA A 205 -24.39 3.99 7.66
CA ALA A 205 -23.35 4.24 8.65
C ALA A 205 -22.78 2.92 9.21
N VAL A 206 -23.62 1.92 9.44
CA VAL A 206 -23.21 0.57 9.86
C VAL A 206 -22.38 -0.10 8.78
N ASP A 207 -22.84 -0.11 7.53
CA ASP A 207 -22.09 -0.69 6.39
C ASP A 207 -20.71 -0.05 6.26
N ALA A 208 -20.62 1.27 6.40
CA ALA A 208 -19.35 2.00 6.33
C ALA A 208 -18.40 1.65 7.48
N CYS A 209 -18.91 1.47 8.71
CA CYS A 209 -18.11 1.03 9.85
C CYS A 209 -17.60 -0.41 9.67
N GLN A 210 -18.44 -1.30 9.14
CA GLN A 210 -18.07 -2.68 8.83
C GLN A 210 -17.00 -2.74 7.74
N GLU A 211 -17.11 -1.92 6.70
CA GLU A 211 -16.11 -1.87 5.63
C GLU A 211 -14.73 -1.42 6.13
N VAL A 212 -14.68 -0.43 7.02
CA VAL A 212 -13.43 -0.01 7.68
C VAL A 212 -12.89 -1.13 8.57
N SER A 213 -13.75 -1.83 9.30
CA SER A 213 -13.36 -3.01 10.09
C SER A 213 -12.74 -4.11 9.23
N ASP A 214 -13.34 -4.39 8.06
CA ASP A 214 -12.81 -5.37 7.11
C ASP A 214 -11.44 -4.96 6.57
N GLN A 215 -11.23 -3.66 6.32
CA GLN A 215 -9.93 -3.16 5.83
C GLN A 215 -8.86 -3.19 6.93
N LEU A 216 -9.21 -2.89 8.18
CA LEU A 216 -8.32 -3.07 9.33
C LEU A 216 -7.86 -4.53 9.46
N ALA A 217 -8.79 -5.49 9.36
CA ALA A 217 -8.47 -6.91 9.40
C ALA A 217 -7.57 -7.34 8.23
N ALA A 218 -7.85 -6.86 7.02
CA ALA A 218 -7.02 -7.14 5.85
C ALA A 218 -5.60 -6.60 6.01
N ILE A 219 -5.43 -5.36 6.47
CA ILE A 219 -4.10 -4.77 6.71
C ILE A 219 -3.35 -5.51 7.83
N ALA A 220 -4.05 -5.94 8.88
CA ALA A 220 -3.47 -6.76 9.95
C ALA A 220 -2.97 -8.12 9.44
N GLU A 221 -3.72 -8.80 8.57
CA GLU A 221 -3.30 -10.07 7.96
C GLU A 221 -2.02 -9.90 7.14
N GLU A 222 -1.87 -8.76 6.47
CA GLU A 222 -0.71 -8.43 5.64
C GLU A 222 0.53 -8.12 6.47
N ALA A 223 0.36 -7.34 7.54
CA ALA A 223 1.41 -7.14 8.54
C ALA A 223 1.88 -8.48 9.13
N TYR A 224 0.95 -9.38 9.48
CA TYR A 224 1.31 -10.70 9.98
C TYR A 224 2.08 -11.52 8.93
N GLY A 225 1.65 -11.45 7.67
CA GLY A 225 2.34 -12.07 6.52
C GLY A 225 3.77 -11.59 6.34
N LEU A 226 4.02 -10.28 6.47
CA LEU A 226 5.36 -9.69 6.46
C LEU A 226 6.22 -10.24 7.59
N GLY A 227 5.69 -10.27 8.80
CA GLY A 227 6.43 -10.77 9.95
C GLY A 227 6.84 -12.24 9.80
N ARG A 228 5.92 -13.07 9.27
CA ARG A 228 6.22 -14.47 8.95
C ARG A 228 7.25 -14.60 7.82
N ALA A 229 7.25 -13.70 6.85
CA ALA A 229 8.22 -13.73 5.76
C ALA A 229 9.64 -13.40 6.26
N CYS A 230 9.78 -12.42 7.17
CA CYS A 230 11.07 -12.11 7.80
C CYS A 230 11.63 -13.32 8.56
N GLU A 231 10.81 -13.98 9.40
CA GLU A 231 11.21 -15.20 10.14
C GLU A 231 11.61 -16.34 9.19
N GLN A 232 10.82 -16.59 8.15
CA GLN A 232 11.14 -17.64 7.17
C GLN A 232 12.44 -17.34 6.41
N TYR A 233 12.69 -16.09 6.09
CA TYR A 233 13.91 -15.70 5.41
C TYR A 233 15.13 -15.88 6.32
N ALA A 234 15.02 -15.45 7.58
CA ALA A 234 16.01 -15.67 8.62
C ALA A 234 16.38 -17.17 8.76
N ASP A 235 15.38 -18.04 8.87
CA ASP A 235 15.58 -19.49 8.98
C ASP A 235 16.25 -20.09 7.72
N GLN A 236 15.87 -19.61 6.53
CA GLN A 236 16.51 -20.03 5.29
C GLN A 236 17.99 -19.62 5.27
N VAL A 237 18.31 -18.38 5.61
CA VAL A 237 19.70 -17.89 5.63
C VAL A 237 20.55 -18.71 6.60
N GLU A 238 20.09 -18.97 7.83
CA GLU A 238 20.82 -19.78 8.80
C GLU A 238 21.04 -21.22 8.32
N SER A 239 19.99 -21.86 7.79
CA SER A 239 20.08 -23.22 7.27
C SER A 239 21.11 -23.33 6.15
N HIS A 240 21.13 -22.36 5.23
CA HIS A 240 22.07 -22.37 4.10
C HIS A 240 23.50 -22.04 4.54
N ARG A 241 23.69 -21.09 5.47
CA ARG A 241 24.99 -20.80 6.08
C ARG A 241 25.57 -22.07 6.75
N ALA A 242 24.75 -22.79 7.51
CA ALA A 242 25.15 -24.04 8.16
C ALA A 242 25.52 -25.15 7.15
N GLU A 243 24.77 -25.27 6.05
CA GLU A 243 25.05 -26.26 4.99
C GLU A 243 26.37 -25.95 4.27
N VAL A 244 26.63 -24.69 3.91
CA VAL A 244 27.92 -24.27 3.30
C VAL A 244 29.08 -24.55 4.25
N VAL A 245 28.94 -24.19 5.53
CA VAL A 245 29.96 -24.47 6.55
C VAL A 245 30.23 -25.98 6.66
N ALA A 246 29.18 -26.81 6.68
CA ALA A 246 29.31 -28.26 6.78
C ALA A 246 30.04 -28.87 5.58
N LEU A 247 29.72 -28.42 4.37
CA LEU A 247 30.42 -28.82 3.14
C LEU A 247 31.91 -28.47 3.23
N VAL A 248 32.25 -27.23 3.61
CA VAL A 248 33.65 -26.79 3.73
C VAL A 248 34.40 -27.58 4.79
N VAL A 249 33.76 -27.81 5.94
CA VAL A 249 34.29 -28.65 7.03
C VAL A 249 34.58 -30.07 6.55
N GLN A 250 33.67 -30.68 5.78
CA GLN A 250 33.85 -32.01 5.21
C GLN A 250 35.06 -32.05 4.27
N LEU A 251 35.17 -31.09 3.35
CA LEU A 251 36.30 -31.01 2.43
C LEU A 251 37.63 -30.94 3.21
N LEU A 252 37.69 -30.09 4.23
CA LEU A 252 38.88 -29.95 5.08
C LEU A 252 39.20 -31.24 5.84
N ALA A 253 38.21 -31.96 6.34
CA ALA A 253 38.41 -33.25 7.00
C ALA A 253 38.99 -34.32 6.06
N GLU A 254 38.54 -34.37 4.81
CA GLU A 254 39.02 -35.31 3.78
C GLU A 254 40.46 -35.01 3.31
N THR A 255 40.95 -33.79 3.53
CA THR A 255 42.30 -33.39 3.11
C THR A 255 43.45 -33.87 4.01
N VAL A 256 43.18 -34.39 5.22
CA VAL A 256 44.18 -34.55 6.28
C VAL A 256 44.56 -36.02 6.49
N VAL A 257 45.84 -36.33 6.25
CA VAL A 257 46.50 -37.59 6.67
C VAL A 257 47.39 -37.41 7.93
N ILE A 258 47.68 -36.22 8.50
CA ILE A 258 48.63 -36.14 9.64
C ILE A 258 48.22 -35.12 10.74
N GLN A 259 48.04 -35.64 11.97
CA GLN A 259 48.20 -35.08 13.34
C GLN A 259 47.39 -33.85 13.83
N GLY A 260 46.55 -33.18 13.04
CA GLY A 260 45.99 -31.86 13.42
C GLY A 260 44.46 -31.67 13.41
N ALA A 261 43.65 -32.71 13.61
CA ALA A 261 42.20 -32.69 13.38
C ALA A 261 41.41 -31.56 14.10
N GLY A 262 41.89 -31.11 15.27
CA GLY A 262 41.22 -30.03 16.01
C GLY A 262 41.46 -28.63 15.43
N MET A 263 42.60 -28.37 14.79
CA MET A 263 43.00 -26.98 14.45
C MET A 263 42.25 -26.40 13.25
N LEU A 264 42.01 -27.20 12.20
CA LEU A 264 41.38 -26.72 10.97
C LEU A 264 39.87 -26.54 11.13
N LEU A 265 39.22 -27.48 11.81
CA LEU A 265 37.79 -27.38 12.13
C LEU A 265 37.52 -26.16 13.01
N ASN A 266 38.35 -25.95 14.03
CA ASN A 266 38.24 -24.82 14.95
C ASN A 266 38.31 -23.45 14.24
N SER A 267 39.09 -23.31 13.16
CA SER A 267 39.17 -22.04 12.43
C SER A 267 37.86 -21.62 11.77
N VAL A 268 37.05 -22.57 11.27
CA VAL A 268 35.77 -22.28 10.61
C VAL A 268 34.61 -22.28 11.61
N THR A 269 34.70 -23.08 12.69
CA THR A 269 33.60 -23.26 13.66
C THR A 269 33.73 -22.40 14.93
N GLY A 270 34.61 -21.39 14.95
CA GLY A 270 34.66 -20.40 16.04
C GLY A 270 35.47 -20.79 17.29
N GLY A 271 36.45 -21.69 17.18
CA GLY A 271 37.36 -22.07 18.27
C GLY A 271 38.73 -21.39 18.14
N GLY A 272 39.12 -20.55 19.09
CA GLY A 272 40.42 -19.86 19.07
C GLY A 272 41.62 -20.81 19.05
N GLY A 273 42.29 -20.91 17.89
CA GLY A 273 43.49 -21.72 17.68
C GLY A 273 44.29 -21.25 16.46
N THR A 274 45.62 -21.36 16.53
CA THR A 274 46.59 -20.80 15.57
C THR A 274 46.40 -21.28 14.13
N VAL A 275 46.42 -20.32 13.20
CA VAL A 275 46.30 -20.49 11.75
C VAL A 275 47.45 -21.33 11.20
N GLY A 276 47.17 -22.60 10.87
CA GLY A 276 48.07 -23.47 10.11
C GLY A 276 47.71 -23.43 8.63
N ALA A 277 48.67 -23.06 7.77
CA ALA A 277 48.50 -22.89 6.34
C ALA A 277 47.86 -24.12 5.67
N THR A 278 46.60 -24.01 5.28
CA THR A 278 45.86 -25.04 4.55
C THR A 278 46.28 -25.04 3.08
N ALA A 279 46.85 -26.16 2.63
CA ALA A 279 47.04 -26.43 1.20
C ALA A 279 45.70 -26.89 0.58
N LEU A 280 44.78 -25.94 0.40
CA LEU A 280 43.62 -26.11 -0.48
C LEU A 280 44.13 -26.03 -1.93
N THR A 281 44.21 -27.17 -2.60
CA THR A 281 44.57 -27.22 -4.03
C THR A 281 43.33 -26.94 -4.88
N GLY A 282 43.50 -26.33 -6.06
CA GLY A 282 42.37 -26.02 -6.95
C GLY A 282 41.49 -27.22 -7.33
N THR A 283 42.06 -28.44 -7.32
CA THR A 283 41.32 -29.70 -7.55
C THR A 283 40.30 -30.03 -6.46
N ARG A 284 40.60 -29.70 -5.21
CA ARG A 284 39.71 -29.95 -4.06
C ARG A 284 38.59 -28.93 -4.01
N VAL A 285 38.91 -27.68 -4.34
CA VAL A 285 37.90 -26.62 -4.48
C VAL A 285 36.92 -26.96 -5.60
N ALA A 286 37.44 -27.42 -6.75
CA ALA A 286 36.60 -27.85 -7.87
C ALA A 286 35.65 -29.02 -7.52
N ALA A 287 36.02 -29.87 -6.54
CA ALA A 287 35.19 -31.00 -6.12
C ALA A 287 33.93 -30.56 -5.35
N ILE A 288 34.01 -29.50 -4.55
CA ILE A 288 32.88 -29.03 -3.71
C ILE A 288 32.06 -27.90 -4.35
N THR A 289 32.61 -27.23 -5.36
CA THR A 289 31.94 -26.12 -6.06
C THR A 289 30.50 -26.44 -6.49
N PRO A 290 30.18 -27.60 -7.11
CA PRO A 290 28.81 -27.89 -7.54
C PRO A 290 27.81 -27.92 -6.38
N ASP A 291 28.21 -28.48 -5.23
CA ASP A 291 27.36 -28.59 -4.06
C ASP A 291 27.09 -27.21 -3.44
N ILE A 292 28.12 -26.38 -3.29
CA ILE A 292 27.98 -25.00 -2.79
C ILE A 292 27.08 -24.17 -3.71
N LEU A 293 27.27 -24.25 -5.04
CA LEU A 293 26.41 -23.55 -5.99
C LEU A 293 24.97 -24.07 -5.97
N ALA A 294 24.77 -25.38 -5.74
CA ALA A 294 23.44 -25.96 -5.58
C ALA A 294 22.74 -25.46 -4.30
N VAL A 295 23.48 -25.27 -3.20
CA VAL A 295 22.97 -24.63 -1.97
C VAL A 295 22.53 -23.20 -2.27
N ALA A 296 23.39 -22.39 -2.89
CA ALA A 296 23.06 -21.00 -3.24
C ALA A 296 21.85 -20.89 -4.20
N ALA A 297 21.75 -21.79 -5.18
CA ALA A 297 20.61 -21.84 -6.10
C ALA A 297 19.30 -22.20 -5.39
N ARG A 298 19.34 -23.11 -4.41
CA ARG A 298 18.17 -23.44 -3.57
C ARG A 298 17.70 -22.26 -2.74
N LEU A 299 18.63 -21.50 -2.13
CA LEU A 299 18.30 -20.30 -1.37
C LEU A 299 17.62 -19.26 -2.28
N ARG A 300 18.21 -19.01 -3.46
CA ARG A 300 17.64 -18.07 -4.43
C ARG A 300 16.21 -18.47 -4.83
N ALA A 301 15.98 -19.74 -5.16
CA ALA A 301 14.65 -20.23 -5.52
C ALA A 301 13.65 -20.11 -4.36
N ALA A 302 14.07 -20.38 -3.12
CA ALA A 302 13.22 -20.22 -1.95
C ALA A 302 12.87 -18.75 -1.69
N ASN A 303 13.83 -17.83 -1.85
CA ASN A 303 13.62 -16.39 -1.74
C ASN A 303 12.71 -15.86 -2.84
N GLU A 304 12.81 -16.36 -4.08
CA GLU A 304 11.92 -15.98 -5.18
C GLU A 304 10.46 -16.34 -4.88
N VAL A 305 10.21 -17.52 -4.31
CA VAL A 305 8.88 -17.96 -3.86
C VAL A 305 8.36 -17.10 -2.71
N LEU A 306 9.21 -16.83 -1.72
CA LEU A 306 8.86 -15.99 -0.59
C LEU A 306 8.53 -14.56 -1.02
N ALA A 307 9.36 -13.97 -1.88
CA ALA A 307 9.15 -12.65 -2.45
C ALA A 307 7.88 -12.59 -3.30
N ALA A 308 7.55 -13.65 -4.05
CA ALA A 308 6.28 -13.73 -4.79
C ALA A 308 5.08 -13.76 -3.84
N SER A 309 5.16 -14.49 -2.72
CA SER A 309 4.14 -14.49 -1.69
C SER A 309 3.93 -13.07 -1.13
N VAL A 310 5.01 -12.38 -0.74
CA VAL A 310 4.97 -11.00 -0.22
C VAL A 310 4.37 -10.02 -1.24
N ARG A 311 4.75 -10.11 -2.52
CA ARG A 311 4.17 -9.28 -3.59
C ARG A 311 2.66 -9.50 -3.76
N ASN A 312 2.21 -10.75 -3.75
CA ASN A 312 0.78 -11.07 -3.85
C ASN A 312 -0.02 -10.55 -2.65
N ALA A 313 0.61 -10.55 -1.48
CA ALA A 313 0.08 -10.02 -0.24
C ALA A 313 -0.11 -8.49 -0.34
N SER A 314 0.93 -7.78 -0.77
CA SER A 314 0.90 -6.33 -1.03
C SER A 314 -0.24 -5.88 -1.96
N VAL A 315 -0.58 -6.66 -2.99
CA VAL A 315 -1.72 -6.36 -3.89
C VAL A 315 -3.05 -6.31 -3.12
N ARG A 316 -3.24 -7.15 -2.09
CA ARG A 316 -4.45 -7.12 -1.26
C ARG A 316 -4.53 -5.84 -0.42
N VAL A 317 -3.40 -5.35 0.10
CA VAL A 317 -3.33 -4.05 0.77
C VAL A 317 -3.73 -2.93 -0.19
N THR A 318 -3.20 -2.91 -1.41
CA THR A 318 -3.57 -1.88 -2.40
C THR A 318 -5.07 -1.87 -2.71
N ILE A 319 -5.70 -3.05 -2.79
CA ILE A 319 -7.16 -3.16 -2.95
C ILE A 319 -7.88 -2.59 -1.72
N ALA A 320 -7.43 -2.93 -0.51
CA ALA A 320 -8.01 -2.43 0.73
C ALA A 320 -7.93 -0.89 0.82
N ARG A 321 -6.77 -0.33 0.46
CA ARG A 321 -6.56 1.11 0.38
C ARG A 321 -7.47 1.80 -0.63
N GLY A 322 -7.69 1.18 -1.79
CA GLY A 322 -8.64 1.68 -2.79
C GLY A 322 -10.07 1.81 -2.25
N ARG A 323 -10.49 0.91 -1.35
CA ARG A 323 -11.79 1.01 -0.67
C ARG A 323 -11.83 2.14 0.35
N LEU A 324 -10.71 2.43 1.00
CA LEU A 324 -10.60 3.50 1.99
C LEU A 324 -10.53 4.91 1.38
N GLU A 325 -10.13 5.02 0.11
CA GLU A 325 -9.93 6.30 -0.58
C GLU A 325 -11.16 7.23 -0.50
N LYS A 326 -12.38 6.67 -0.55
CA LYS A 326 -13.62 7.44 -0.43
C LYS A 326 -13.75 8.20 0.89
N PHE A 327 -13.16 7.69 1.98
CA PHE A 327 -13.19 8.35 3.29
C PHE A 327 -12.20 9.51 3.38
N ARG A 328 -11.13 9.50 2.58
CA ARG A 328 -10.16 10.61 2.49
C ARG A 328 -10.77 11.88 1.91
N TYR A 329 -11.72 11.71 0.99
CA TYR A 329 -12.36 12.81 0.26
C TYR A 329 -13.76 13.15 0.73
N ALA A 330 -14.34 12.36 1.64
CA ALA A 330 -15.63 12.65 2.25
C ALA A 330 -15.53 13.96 3.06
N ARG A 331 -16.08 15.03 2.47
CA ARG A 331 -16.17 16.37 3.08
C ARG A 331 -17.57 16.53 3.66
N SER A 332 -17.68 17.10 4.86
CA SER A 332 -18.95 17.37 5.57
C SER A 332 -19.84 18.42 4.90
N GLY A 333 -19.36 19.10 3.85
CA GLY A 333 -20.11 20.14 3.15
C GLY A 333 -20.94 19.59 2.01
N GLY A 334 -22.21 19.28 2.28
CA GLY A 334 -23.24 19.06 1.24
C GLY A 334 -24.10 17.80 1.37
N LEU A 335 -24.33 17.28 2.58
CA LEU A 335 -25.00 15.98 2.79
C LEU A 335 -26.52 16.02 2.99
N SER A 336 -27.19 17.17 2.90
CA SER A 336 -28.65 17.21 3.01
C SER A 336 -29.28 18.32 2.19
N ASP A 337 -30.20 17.97 1.31
CA ASP A 337 -31.35 18.84 1.06
C ASP A 337 -32.42 18.59 2.13
N GLU A 338 -33.46 19.43 2.15
CA GLU A 338 -34.54 19.46 3.14
C GLU A 338 -35.33 18.13 3.25
N ALA A 339 -35.04 17.14 2.40
CA ALA A 339 -35.65 15.82 2.39
C ALA A 339 -34.79 14.70 3.03
N GLY A 340 -33.61 15.01 3.58
CA GLY A 340 -32.77 14.03 4.27
C GLY A 340 -32.21 12.94 3.35
N GLN A 341 -32.11 13.20 2.05
CA GLN A 341 -31.42 12.33 1.11
C GLN A 341 -29.92 12.60 1.19
N ILE A 342 -29.15 11.57 1.56
CA ILE A 342 -27.70 11.60 1.44
C ILE A 342 -27.36 11.71 -0.04
N ARG A 343 -26.97 12.90 -0.48
CA ARG A 343 -26.21 13.03 -1.73
C ARG A 343 -24.81 12.49 -1.44
N VAL A 344 -24.66 11.18 -1.62
CA VAL A 344 -23.34 10.57 -1.77
C VAL A 344 -22.74 11.21 -3.02
N ILE A 345 -21.93 12.24 -2.83
CA ILE A 345 -20.94 12.61 -3.85
C ILE A 345 -19.95 11.45 -3.80
N ALA A 346 -20.27 10.38 -4.53
CA ALA A 346 -19.28 9.36 -4.85
C ALA A 346 -18.06 10.12 -5.37
N PRO A 347 -16.82 9.77 -4.97
CA PRO A 347 -15.64 10.38 -5.55
C PRO A 347 -15.83 10.33 -7.05
N ARG A 348 -15.77 11.49 -7.70
CA ARG A 348 -15.97 11.48 -9.14
C ARG A 348 -14.85 10.58 -9.69
N PRO A 349 -15.11 9.73 -10.69
CA PRO A 349 -14.20 8.67 -11.15
C PRO A 349 -12.73 9.04 -11.41
N TRP A 350 -12.44 10.34 -11.46
CA TRP A 350 -11.15 10.97 -11.74
C TRP A 350 -10.38 11.45 -10.49
N ASP A 351 -10.89 11.26 -9.28
CA ASP A 351 -10.23 11.63 -8.02
C ASP A 351 -9.41 10.48 -7.39
N ARG A 352 -8.80 9.64 -8.24
CA ARG A 352 -8.04 8.44 -7.84
C ARG A 352 -6.57 8.71 -7.51
N GLY A 353 -6.03 7.97 -6.55
CA GLY A 353 -4.62 7.93 -6.18
C GLY A 353 -3.70 7.40 -7.29
N PRO A 354 -2.38 7.55 -7.14
CA PRO A 354 -1.40 7.13 -8.14
C PRO A 354 -1.53 5.63 -8.47
N GLY A 355 -1.36 5.27 -9.74
CA GLY A 355 -1.36 3.88 -10.23
C GLY A 355 -2.69 3.38 -10.83
N TRP A 356 -3.76 4.18 -10.78
CA TRP A 356 -5.09 3.76 -11.25
C TRP A 356 -5.15 3.39 -12.74
N LEU A 357 -4.25 3.94 -13.57
CA LEU A 357 -4.25 3.67 -15.00
C LEU A 357 -3.83 2.23 -15.32
N ARG A 358 -3.07 1.58 -14.43
CA ARG A 358 -2.67 0.16 -14.57
C ARG A 358 -3.86 -0.78 -14.48
N THR A 359 -4.83 -0.48 -13.62
CA THR A 359 -6.08 -1.24 -13.48
C THR A 359 -6.88 -1.26 -14.78
N HIS A 360 -6.77 -0.18 -15.57
CA HIS A 360 -7.42 -0.08 -16.87
C HIS A 360 -6.67 -0.91 -17.93
N GLU A 361 -5.33 -0.86 -17.94
CA GLU A 361 -4.50 -1.65 -18.86
C GLU A 361 -4.73 -3.15 -18.77
N VAL A 362 -4.79 -3.69 -17.55
CA VAL A 362 -5.05 -5.12 -17.31
C VAL A 362 -6.39 -5.57 -17.92
N ARG A 363 -7.33 -4.64 -18.13
CA ARG A 363 -8.65 -4.91 -18.70
C ARG A 363 -8.75 -4.59 -20.19
N GLY A 364 -7.61 -4.56 -20.89
CA GLY A 364 -7.53 -4.37 -22.33
C GLY A 364 -7.51 -2.90 -22.75
N SER A 365 -6.97 -2.02 -21.92
CA SER A 365 -6.58 -0.67 -22.32
C SER A 365 -5.13 -0.66 -22.77
N HIS A 366 -4.71 0.41 -23.43
CA HIS A 366 -3.36 0.52 -23.96
C HIS A 366 -2.82 1.96 -23.88
N THR A 367 -3.12 2.67 -22.78
CA THR A 367 -2.65 4.04 -22.56
C THR A 367 -1.18 4.04 -22.15
N ILE A 368 -0.80 3.29 -21.11
CA ILE A 368 0.57 3.16 -20.64
C ILE A 368 1.43 2.48 -21.71
N GLU A 369 0.97 1.35 -22.24
CA GLU A 369 1.71 0.57 -23.24
C GLU A 369 2.13 1.44 -24.44
N ARG A 370 1.22 2.29 -24.95
CA ARG A 370 1.39 2.97 -26.25
C ARG A 370 1.70 4.46 -26.17
N HIS A 371 1.42 5.11 -25.04
CA HIS A 371 1.40 6.57 -24.93
C HIS A 371 2.06 7.12 -23.66
N VAL A 372 2.77 6.31 -22.89
CA VAL A 372 3.49 6.79 -21.69
C VAL A 372 4.99 6.48 -21.79
N GLY A 373 5.83 7.47 -21.49
CA GLY A 373 7.28 7.31 -21.40
C GLY A 373 7.98 6.95 -22.71
N LYS A 374 7.40 7.26 -23.88
CA LYS A 374 8.03 7.00 -25.18
C LYS A 374 8.95 8.13 -25.58
N THR A 375 10.12 7.77 -26.08
CA THR A 375 11.08 8.73 -26.65
C THR A 375 10.60 9.24 -28.01
N VAL A 376 11.15 10.36 -28.49
CA VAL A 376 10.85 10.87 -29.83
C VAL A 376 11.25 9.83 -30.90
N GLU A 377 12.35 9.11 -30.67
CA GLU A 377 12.83 8.01 -31.50
C GLU A 377 11.81 6.87 -31.59
N ASP A 378 11.23 6.46 -30.46
CA ASP A 378 10.17 5.43 -30.42
C ASP A 378 8.92 5.87 -31.20
N LEU A 379 8.52 7.14 -31.05
CA LEU A 379 7.35 7.71 -31.73
C LEU A 379 7.59 7.81 -33.25
N LEU A 380 8.79 8.18 -33.69
CA LEU A 380 9.18 8.16 -35.11
C LEU A 380 9.23 6.73 -35.66
N ALA A 381 9.75 5.77 -34.89
CA ALA A 381 9.75 4.35 -35.28
C ALA A 381 8.32 3.83 -35.46
N ARG A 382 7.39 4.21 -34.56
CA ARG A 382 5.97 3.89 -34.68
C ARG A 382 5.38 4.44 -35.98
N LEU A 383 5.63 5.71 -36.31
CA LEU A 383 5.15 6.34 -37.56
C LEU A 383 5.68 5.69 -38.84
N ARG A 384 6.85 5.07 -38.79
CA ARG A 384 7.43 4.28 -39.90
C ARG A 384 6.77 2.91 -40.01
N SER A 385 6.55 2.24 -38.88
CA SER A 385 5.95 0.90 -38.84
C SER A 385 4.43 0.89 -39.13
N GLN A 386 3.74 2.00 -38.88
CA GLN A 386 2.29 2.14 -39.04
C GLN A 386 1.97 3.29 -40.02
N PRO A 387 1.95 3.04 -41.33
CA PRO A 387 1.73 4.09 -42.33
C PRO A 387 0.35 4.76 -42.22
N GLY A 388 -0.63 4.12 -41.58
CA GLY A 388 -1.99 4.63 -41.39
C GLY A 388 -2.16 5.71 -40.30
N ILE A 389 -1.14 6.00 -39.50
CA ILE A 389 -1.19 7.06 -38.47
C ILE A 389 -0.43 8.32 -38.93
N SER A 390 -1.01 9.48 -38.67
CA SER A 390 -0.48 10.80 -39.07
C SER A 390 0.45 11.42 -38.03
N PHE A 391 0.23 11.11 -36.75
CA PHE A 391 1.06 11.53 -35.63
C PHE A 391 1.11 10.43 -34.56
N ALA A 392 2.12 10.50 -33.69
CA ALA A 392 2.26 9.66 -32.51
C ALA A 392 2.65 10.55 -31.33
N SER A 393 2.14 10.28 -30.14
CA SER A 393 2.33 11.12 -28.97
C SER A 393 2.51 10.32 -27.69
N SER A 394 3.16 10.94 -26.71
CA SER A 394 3.44 10.35 -25.40
C SER A 394 3.38 11.38 -24.27
N PHE A 395 2.78 10.96 -23.16
CA PHE A 395 2.98 11.57 -21.85
C PHE A 395 4.41 11.33 -21.37
N ALA A 396 4.91 12.19 -20.48
CA ALA A 396 6.26 12.10 -19.92
C ALA A 396 6.45 10.82 -19.09
N ASP A 397 5.52 10.55 -18.18
CA ASP A 397 5.53 9.39 -17.28
C ASP A 397 4.09 9.01 -16.85
N VAL A 398 3.96 7.91 -16.09
CA VAL A 398 2.65 7.42 -15.61
C VAL A 398 1.95 8.46 -14.72
N PRO A 399 2.60 9.09 -13.72
CA PRO A 399 1.97 10.15 -12.94
C PRO A 399 1.46 11.33 -13.76
N ALA A 400 2.21 11.78 -14.78
CA ALA A 400 1.80 12.87 -15.66
C ALA A 400 0.58 12.48 -16.51
N ALA A 401 0.55 11.26 -17.04
CA ALA A 401 -0.60 10.73 -17.75
C ALA A 401 -1.85 10.68 -16.85
N GLU A 402 -1.70 10.16 -15.63
CA GLU A 402 -2.79 10.04 -14.66
C GLU A 402 -3.36 11.41 -14.27
N ARG A 403 -2.50 12.40 -13.98
CA ARG A 403 -2.93 13.78 -13.70
C ARG A 403 -3.67 14.39 -14.87
N ALA A 404 -3.12 14.27 -16.08
CA ALA A 404 -3.69 14.88 -17.28
C ALA A 404 -5.06 14.28 -17.63
N ILE A 405 -5.19 12.95 -17.55
CA ILE A 405 -6.45 12.25 -17.81
C ILE A 405 -7.48 12.57 -16.73
N ALA A 406 -7.08 12.61 -15.45
CA ALA A 406 -7.95 13.00 -14.35
C ALA A 406 -8.49 14.43 -14.52
N GLN A 407 -7.65 15.38 -14.94
CA GLN A 407 -8.08 16.75 -15.21
C GLN A 407 -9.02 16.83 -16.42
N ALA A 408 -8.74 16.10 -17.50
CA ALA A 408 -9.63 16.03 -18.66
C ALA A 408 -11.02 15.47 -18.28
N LEU A 409 -11.06 14.44 -17.44
CA LEU A 409 -12.30 13.86 -16.92
C LEU A 409 -13.04 14.83 -15.98
N ARG A 410 -12.33 15.57 -15.11
CA ARG A 410 -12.91 16.65 -14.28
C ARG A 410 -13.62 17.68 -15.13
N MET A 411 -12.96 18.16 -16.19
CA MET A 411 -13.49 19.20 -17.07
C MET A 411 -14.70 18.73 -17.89
N ARG A 412 -14.76 17.42 -18.22
CA ARG A 412 -15.78 16.83 -19.09
C ARG A 412 -16.75 15.92 -18.32
N GLY A 413 -16.90 16.17 -17.02
CA GLY A 413 -17.65 15.29 -16.13
C GLY A 413 -19.12 15.10 -16.52
N ASP A 414 -19.77 16.17 -16.98
CA ASP A 414 -21.18 16.13 -17.39
C ASP A 414 -21.36 15.30 -18.66
N ASP A 415 -20.43 15.38 -19.63
CA ASP A 415 -20.47 14.56 -20.84
C ASP A 415 -20.33 13.06 -20.53
N VAL A 416 -19.55 12.71 -19.50
CA VAL A 416 -19.41 11.32 -19.05
C VAL A 416 -20.72 10.83 -18.42
N ALA A 417 -21.37 11.66 -17.60
CA ALA A 417 -22.64 11.31 -16.96
C ALA A 417 -23.77 11.15 -18.00
N ASP A 418 -23.87 12.06 -18.96
CA ASP A 418 -24.83 12.00 -20.06
C ASP A 418 -24.58 10.78 -20.94
N TRP A 419 -23.31 10.52 -21.28
CA TRP A 419 -22.96 9.34 -22.04
C TRP A 419 -23.26 8.05 -21.29
N LEU A 420 -23.10 7.98 -19.97
CA LEU A 420 -23.46 6.79 -19.18
C LEU A 420 -24.98 6.55 -19.15
N SER A 421 -25.79 7.61 -19.07
CA SER A 421 -27.24 7.49 -18.94
C SER A 421 -27.96 7.18 -20.26
N ALA A 422 -27.49 7.71 -21.40
CA ALA A 422 -28.24 7.62 -22.67
C ALA A 422 -27.41 7.19 -23.90
N GLY A 423 -26.08 7.10 -23.79
CA GLY A 423 -25.19 6.83 -24.92
C GLY A 423 -25.17 5.38 -25.42
N SER A 424 -24.52 5.17 -26.58
CA SER A 424 -24.02 3.86 -27.03
C SER A 424 -22.65 4.04 -27.71
N GLY A 425 -21.80 3.01 -27.69
CA GLY A 425 -20.46 3.08 -28.27
C GLY A 425 -19.40 3.75 -27.38
N LYS A 426 -18.33 4.27 -27.99
CA LYS A 426 -17.18 4.90 -27.29
C LYS A 426 -17.45 6.38 -27.07
N LEU A 427 -17.02 6.92 -25.93
CA LEU A 427 -16.98 8.37 -25.70
C LEU A 427 -15.57 8.89 -25.99
N THR A 428 -15.45 9.93 -26.81
CA THR A 428 -14.18 10.62 -27.03
C THR A 428 -14.26 12.01 -26.42
N LEU A 429 -13.38 12.27 -25.46
CA LEU A 429 -13.25 13.53 -24.76
C LEU A 429 -12.01 14.25 -25.26
N HIS A 430 -12.14 15.56 -25.44
CA HIS A 430 -11.04 16.46 -25.76
C HIS A 430 -10.94 17.51 -24.65
N ALA A 431 -9.74 17.74 -24.15
CA ALA A 431 -9.49 18.77 -23.14
C ALA A 431 -8.17 19.48 -23.46
N THR A 432 -8.12 20.78 -23.19
CA THR A 432 -6.89 21.58 -23.21
C THR A 432 -6.57 21.92 -21.76
N LEU A 433 -5.40 21.51 -21.30
CA LEU A 433 -4.96 21.72 -19.92
C LEU A 433 -4.08 22.96 -19.81
N ASP A 434 -3.89 23.45 -18.58
CA ASP A 434 -3.05 24.63 -18.32
C ASP A 434 -1.55 24.33 -18.44
N ASP A 435 -1.16 23.08 -18.13
CA ASP A 435 0.21 22.60 -18.19
C ASP A 435 0.49 21.78 -19.46
N VAL A 436 1.77 21.72 -19.85
CA VAL A 436 2.23 20.82 -20.92
C VAL A 436 2.00 19.37 -20.52
N THR A 437 1.25 18.65 -21.34
CA THR A 437 0.80 17.28 -21.07
C THR A 437 1.70 16.22 -21.69
N GLY A 438 2.40 16.55 -22.78
CA GLY A 438 3.34 15.64 -23.41
C GLY A 438 3.87 16.15 -24.73
N VAL A 439 4.45 15.23 -25.50
CA VAL A 439 5.05 15.51 -26.81
C VAL A 439 4.22 14.82 -27.90
N THR A 440 3.97 15.55 -28.98
CA THR A 440 3.39 15.03 -30.21
C THR A 440 4.41 15.09 -31.33
N VAL A 441 4.54 14.00 -32.07
CA VAL A 441 5.51 13.80 -33.16
C VAL A 441 4.75 13.51 -34.46
N SER A 442 5.11 14.23 -35.51
CA SER A 442 4.72 13.96 -36.90
C SER A 442 5.95 13.53 -37.71
N ARG A 443 5.77 13.23 -39.00
CA ARG A 443 6.89 12.84 -39.89
C ARG A 443 7.90 13.97 -40.13
N THR A 444 7.52 15.23 -39.87
CA THR A 444 8.32 16.41 -40.22
C THR A 444 8.67 17.29 -39.02
N ALA A 445 7.99 17.14 -37.89
CA ALA A 445 8.20 17.98 -36.71
C ALA A 445 7.76 17.28 -35.42
N HIS A 446 8.21 17.80 -34.27
CA HIS A 446 7.66 17.45 -32.96
C HIS A 446 7.44 18.75 -32.16
N HIS A 447 6.46 18.74 -31.27
CA HIS A 447 6.17 19.86 -30.37
C HIS A 447 5.56 19.34 -29.06
N THR A 448 5.67 20.15 -28.01
CA THR A 448 4.94 19.95 -26.77
C THR A 448 3.49 20.41 -26.92
N THR A 449 2.55 19.72 -26.27
CA THR A 449 1.12 20.03 -26.33
C THR A 449 0.50 20.03 -24.93
N SER A 450 -0.53 20.85 -24.73
CA SER A 450 -1.40 20.78 -23.56
C SER A 450 -2.77 20.13 -23.85
N ASN A 451 -3.01 19.73 -25.10
CA ASN A 451 -4.23 19.04 -25.50
C ASN A 451 -4.16 17.56 -25.15
N VAL A 452 -5.27 17.01 -24.67
CA VAL A 452 -5.42 15.59 -24.31
C VAL A 452 -6.69 15.04 -24.93
N ARG A 453 -6.58 13.86 -25.52
CA ARG A 453 -7.71 13.06 -25.96
C ARG A 453 -7.86 11.83 -25.08
N VAL A 454 -9.06 11.63 -24.54
CA VAL A 454 -9.40 10.47 -23.70
C VAL A 454 -10.54 9.72 -24.36
N VAL A 455 -10.38 8.41 -24.56
CA VAL A 455 -11.43 7.54 -25.13
C VAL A 455 -11.91 6.57 -24.07
N LEU A 456 -13.20 6.61 -23.76
CA LEU A 456 -13.85 5.74 -22.80
C LEU A 456 -14.70 4.66 -23.49
N VAL A 457 -14.74 3.48 -22.88
CA VAL A 457 -15.66 2.39 -23.20
C VAL A 457 -16.43 2.01 -21.95
N ARG A 458 -17.71 1.65 -22.10
CA ARG A 458 -18.49 1.12 -20.97
C ARG A 458 -17.95 -0.24 -20.58
N ASP A 459 -17.81 -0.46 -19.29
CA ASP A 459 -17.30 -1.70 -18.72
C ASP A 459 -17.95 -1.91 -17.35
N HIS A 460 -18.96 -2.77 -17.31
CA HIS A 460 -19.72 -3.10 -16.09
C HIS A 460 -18.88 -3.83 -15.03
N ARG A 461 -17.65 -4.23 -15.37
CA ARG A 461 -16.71 -4.82 -14.41
C ARG A 461 -15.93 -3.76 -13.64
N MET A 462 -15.93 -2.51 -14.11
CA MET A 462 -15.31 -1.37 -13.45
C MET A 462 -16.32 -0.73 -12.50
N ASP A 463 -15.86 -0.27 -11.34
CA ASP A 463 -16.72 0.33 -10.31
C ASP A 463 -17.48 1.57 -10.83
N ASP A 464 -16.85 2.34 -11.71
CA ASP A 464 -17.47 3.51 -12.35
C ASP A 464 -18.31 3.17 -13.60
N GLY A 465 -18.41 1.88 -13.97
CA GLY A 465 -19.14 1.43 -15.15
C GLY A 465 -18.45 1.72 -16.49
N TRP A 466 -17.21 2.21 -16.48
CA TRP A 466 -16.43 2.51 -17.67
C TRP A 466 -14.93 2.32 -17.47
N ARG A 467 -14.21 2.20 -18.59
CA ARG A 467 -12.76 2.07 -18.67
C ARG A 467 -12.18 3.04 -19.71
N VAL A 468 -11.12 3.76 -19.36
CA VAL A 468 -10.24 4.44 -20.34
C VAL A 468 -9.69 3.41 -21.32
N LEU A 469 -10.22 3.32 -22.54
CA LEU A 469 -9.66 2.46 -23.57
C LEU A 469 -8.26 2.92 -23.98
N THR A 470 -8.12 4.23 -24.19
CA THR A 470 -6.85 4.88 -24.51
C THR A 470 -6.91 6.36 -24.17
N ALA A 471 -5.78 6.94 -23.84
CA ALA A 471 -5.60 8.38 -23.78
C ALA A 471 -4.22 8.77 -24.33
N PHE A 472 -4.10 9.96 -24.88
CA PHE A 472 -2.82 10.46 -25.41
C PHE A 472 -2.83 11.99 -25.57
N PRO A 473 -1.65 12.64 -25.53
CA PRO A 473 -1.54 14.05 -25.91
C PRO A 473 -1.96 14.25 -27.37
N ASP A 474 -2.80 15.25 -27.61
CA ASP A 474 -3.40 15.54 -28.92
C ASP A 474 -2.70 16.73 -29.58
N VAL A 475 -2.86 16.87 -30.91
CA VAL A 475 -2.32 18.01 -31.67
C VAL A 475 -3.05 19.32 -31.41
#